data_AF-A0A7S3UTZ9-F1
#
_entry.id   AF-A0A7S3UTZ9-F1
#
_cell.length_a   1.000
_cell.length_b   1.000
_cell.length_c   1.000
_cell.angle_alpha   90.00
_cell.angle_beta   90.00
_cell.angle_gamma   90.00
#
_symmetry.space_group_name_H-M   'P 1'
#
loop_
_entity.id
_entity.type
_entity.pdbx_description
1 polymer ?
#
loop_
_entity_poly.entity_id
_entity_poly.type
_entity_poly.pdbx_seq_one_letter_code
_entity_poly.pdbx_strand_id
1 'polypeptide(L)'
;ELEDEILGKLSDAEGDITEDKELIESLENAKKLSGEIQQKLAQGEATSLKINETAEKYRSVAKRGALLFFVMNDLYKIHTYYLYSLNAFVVMFLRGIELVQQKRDGGGKKKTGLSLMQRLQAAASKVVQAQRFSWNVDLLKDSFMASDADMQKLAGALLLRQGSQSSIQEPEKEEDPVEMLKHCTSLKKSITNVLYNYLRRGLFEKDKLTVAALLTFKIQ
;
A
#
# COMPACT_ATOMS: atom_id res chain seq x y z
N GLU A 1 -2.27 3.94 32.41
CA GLU A 1 -3.24 4.98 32.79
C GLU A 1 -4.48 4.38 33.43
N LEU A 2 -5.36 3.65 32.72
CA LEU A 2 -6.53 3.00 33.34
C LEU A 2 -6.16 1.92 34.38
N GLU A 3 -5.13 1.11 34.11
CA GLU A 3 -4.61 0.13 35.08
C GLU A 3 -4.05 0.79 36.34
N ASP A 4 -3.30 1.88 36.18
CA ASP A 4 -2.68 2.61 37.30
C ASP A 4 -3.74 3.28 38.18
N GLU A 5 -4.82 3.78 37.57
CA GLU A 5 -5.96 4.36 38.29
C GLU A 5 -6.71 3.30 39.12
N ILE A 6 -6.90 2.09 38.57
CA ILE A 6 -7.55 0.97 39.28
C ILE A 6 -6.65 0.45 40.41
N LEU A 7 -5.34 0.34 40.17
CA LEU A 7 -4.37 -0.07 41.19
C LEU A 7 -4.30 0.93 42.35
N GLY A 8 -4.35 2.24 42.06
CA GLY A 8 -4.42 3.29 43.08
C GLY A 8 -5.72 3.24 43.89
N LYS A 9 -6.87 3.10 43.21
CA LYS A 9 -8.16 2.97 43.90
C LYS A 9 -8.25 1.72 44.77
N LEU A 10 -7.60 0.62 44.36
CA LEU A 10 -7.55 -0.62 45.15
C LEU A 10 -6.59 -0.51 46.35
N SER A 11 -5.50 0.26 46.23
CA SER A 11 -4.56 0.48 47.35
C SER A 11 -5.10 1.46 48.40
N ASP A 12 -5.89 2.44 47.98
CA ASP A 12 -6.44 3.49 48.84
C ASP A 12 -7.76 3.06 49.53
N ALA A 13 -8.34 1.92 49.12
CA ALA A 13 -9.57 1.39 49.69
C ALA A 13 -9.32 0.78 51.09
N GLU A 14 -9.61 1.56 52.15
CA GLU A 14 -9.55 1.13 53.54
C GLU A 14 -10.99 0.98 54.10
N GLY A 15 -11.51 -0.25 54.20
CA GLY A 15 -12.90 -0.52 54.64
C GLY A 15 -13.58 -1.70 53.92
N ASP A 16 -14.92 -1.74 53.93
CA ASP A 16 -15.69 -2.73 53.15
C ASP A 16 -15.75 -2.33 51.68
N ILE A 17 -14.88 -2.96 50.89
CA ILE A 17 -14.72 -2.76 49.44
C ILE A 17 -15.98 -3.05 48.63
N THR A 18 -16.99 -3.72 49.21
CA THR A 18 -18.22 -4.07 48.50
C THR A 18 -19.23 -2.93 48.43
N GLU A 19 -19.04 -1.86 49.22
CA GLU A 19 -19.90 -0.66 49.18
C GLU A 19 -19.43 0.37 48.13
N ASP A 20 -18.18 0.28 47.66
CA ASP A 20 -17.62 1.21 46.68
C ASP A 20 -18.11 0.92 45.26
N LYS A 21 -19.21 1.58 44.90
CA LYS A 21 -19.85 1.46 43.59
C LYS A 21 -18.97 1.98 42.44
N GLU A 22 -18.14 3.00 42.68
CA GLU A 22 -17.30 3.59 41.64
C GLU A 22 -16.15 2.63 41.26
N LEU A 23 -15.55 1.97 42.28
CA LEU A 23 -14.55 0.93 42.05
C LEU A 23 -15.14 -0.25 41.27
N ILE A 24 -16.33 -0.73 41.66
CA ILE A 24 -17.01 -1.84 40.99
C ILE A 24 -17.30 -1.53 39.51
N GLU A 25 -17.79 -0.34 39.20
CA GLU A 25 -18.06 0.09 37.82
C GLU A 25 -16.76 0.20 37.00
N SER A 26 -15.68 0.74 37.58
CA SER A 26 -14.38 0.83 36.91
C SER A 26 -13.78 -0.54 36.60
N LEU A 27 -13.94 -1.52 37.49
CA LEU A 27 -13.51 -2.91 37.30
C LEU A 27 -14.35 -3.62 36.22
N GLU A 28 -15.66 -3.38 36.18
CA GLU A 28 -16.51 -3.94 35.13
C GLU A 28 -16.14 -3.39 33.74
N ASN A 29 -15.86 -2.08 33.67
CA ASN A 29 -15.40 -1.42 32.45
C ASN A 29 -14.02 -1.92 32.02
N ALA A 30 -13.08 -2.10 32.95
CA ALA A 30 -11.76 -2.69 32.66
C ALA A 30 -11.88 -4.13 32.16
N LYS A 31 -12.79 -4.92 32.73
CA LYS A 31 -13.07 -6.30 32.26
C LYS A 31 -13.64 -6.30 30.83
N LYS A 32 -14.59 -5.40 30.52
CA LYS A 32 -15.13 -5.24 29.16
C LYS A 32 -14.03 -4.84 28.17
N LEU A 33 -13.23 -3.83 28.52
CA LEU A 33 -12.11 -3.37 27.70
C LEU A 33 -11.06 -4.47 27.46
N SER A 34 -10.69 -5.22 28.50
CA SER A 34 -9.77 -6.36 28.38
C SER A 34 -10.30 -7.42 27.40
N GLY A 35 -11.61 -7.74 27.47
CA GLY A 35 -12.27 -8.63 26.53
C GLY A 35 -12.24 -8.11 25.09
N GLU A 36 -12.49 -6.82 24.88
CA GLU A 36 -12.39 -6.18 23.56
C GLU A 36 -10.96 -6.17 23.02
N ILE A 37 -9.97 -5.90 23.86
CA ILE A 37 -8.55 -5.96 23.50
C ILE A 37 -8.19 -7.36 23.07
N GLN A 38 -8.61 -8.39 23.81
CA GLN A 38 -8.33 -9.79 23.47
C GLN A 38 -8.94 -10.18 22.11
N GLN A 39 -10.17 -9.72 21.82
CA GLN A 39 -10.79 -9.94 20.51
C GLN A 39 -10.06 -9.20 19.39
N LYS A 40 -9.66 -7.94 19.60
CA LYS A 40 -8.90 -7.15 18.63
C LYS A 40 -7.51 -7.73 18.37
N LEU A 41 -6.85 -8.26 19.40
CA LEU A 41 -5.56 -8.95 19.27
C LEU A 41 -5.69 -10.20 18.39
N ALA A 42 -6.69 -11.05 18.66
CA ALA A 42 -6.93 -12.24 17.84
C ALA A 42 -7.24 -11.90 16.37
N GLN A 43 -8.02 -10.83 16.13
CA GLN A 43 -8.26 -10.32 14.77
C GLN A 43 -6.99 -9.77 14.11
N GLY A 44 -6.14 -9.08 14.88
CA GLY A 44 -4.85 -8.56 14.43
C GLY A 44 -3.88 -9.66 14.01
N GLU A 45 -3.79 -10.74 14.78
CA GLU A 45 -2.97 -11.91 14.44
C GLU A 45 -3.44 -12.58 13.14
N ALA A 46 -4.75 -12.82 13.00
CA ALA A 46 -5.31 -13.38 11.77
C ALA A 46 -5.07 -12.48 10.55
N THR A 47 -5.15 -11.16 10.73
CA THR A 47 -4.89 -10.18 9.65
C THR A 47 -3.42 -10.13 9.29
N SER A 48 -2.51 -10.17 10.27
CA SER A 48 -1.06 -10.17 10.08
C SER A 48 -0.61 -11.38 9.25
N LEU A 49 -1.17 -12.56 9.53
CA LEU A 49 -0.89 -13.78 8.76
C LEU A 49 -1.32 -13.63 7.30
N LYS A 50 -2.53 -13.13 7.03
CA LYS A 50 -3.02 -12.87 5.67
C LYS A 50 -2.16 -11.84 4.92
N ILE A 51 -1.72 -10.79 5.61
CA ILE A 51 -0.80 -9.78 5.04
C ILE A 51 0.52 -10.44 4.66
N ASN A 52 1.09 -11.26 5.54
CA ASN A 52 2.35 -11.93 5.28
C ASN A 52 2.26 -12.90 4.09
N GLU A 53 1.21 -13.71 4.03
CA GLU A 53 0.94 -14.59 2.89
C GLU A 53 0.80 -13.81 1.58
N THR A 54 0.11 -12.68 1.60
CA THR A 54 -0.05 -11.83 0.42
C THR A 54 1.26 -11.14 0.04
N ALA A 55 2.05 -10.69 1.02
CA ALA A 55 3.35 -10.05 0.80
C ALA A 55 4.35 -11.02 0.15
N GLU A 56 4.39 -12.28 0.58
CA GLU A 56 5.25 -13.30 0.00
C GLU A 56 4.93 -13.57 -1.49
N LYS A 57 3.65 -13.54 -1.88
CA LYS A 57 3.23 -13.69 -3.28
C LYS A 57 3.86 -12.61 -4.19
N TYR A 58 3.95 -11.37 -3.72
CA TYR A 58 4.55 -10.25 -4.47
C TYR A 58 6.06 -10.10 -4.31
N ARG A 59 6.70 -10.89 -3.44
CA ARG A 59 8.14 -10.80 -3.15
C ARG A 59 9.02 -10.89 -4.40
N SER A 60 8.64 -11.73 -5.35
CA SER A 60 9.37 -11.87 -6.62
C SER A 60 9.29 -10.62 -7.51
N VAL A 61 8.21 -9.85 -7.44
CA VAL A 61 8.06 -8.56 -8.14
C VAL A 61 8.90 -7.48 -7.44
N ALA A 62 8.92 -7.48 -6.11
CA ALA A 62 9.75 -6.56 -5.32
C ALA A 62 11.25 -6.77 -5.56
N LYS A 63 11.73 -8.03 -5.56
CA LYS A 63 13.12 -8.38 -5.91
C LYS A 63 13.52 -7.83 -7.29
N ARG A 64 12.60 -7.93 -8.26
CA ARG A 64 12.80 -7.40 -9.60
C ARG A 64 12.86 -5.87 -9.62
N GLY A 65 11.97 -5.20 -8.89
CA GLY A 65 12.00 -3.75 -8.71
C GLY A 65 13.33 -3.25 -8.13
N ALA A 66 13.82 -3.91 -7.08
CA ALA A 66 15.10 -3.57 -6.47
C ALA A 66 16.28 -3.71 -7.45
N LEU A 67 16.34 -4.82 -8.19
CA LEU A 67 17.37 -5.03 -9.22
C LEU A 67 17.34 -3.90 -10.28
N LEU A 68 16.15 -3.54 -10.76
CA LEU A 68 15.98 -2.48 -11.75
C LEU A 68 16.46 -1.12 -11.23
N PHE A 69 16.21 -0.81 -9.96
CA PHE A 69 16.71 0.41 -9.32
C PHE A 69 18.24 0.43 -9.25
N PHE A 70 18.86 -0.68 -8.82
CA PHE A 70 20.32 -0.75 -8.76
C PHE A 70 20.97 -0.66 -10.15
N VAL A 71 20.37 -1.28 -11.16
CA VAL A 71 20.81 -1.12 -12.56
C VAL A 71 20.73 0.35 -12.96
N MET A 72 19.58 1.00 -12.75
CA MET A 72 19.38 2.42 -13.05
C MET A 72 20.38 3.33 -12.31
N ASN A 73 20.73 3.00 -11.07
CA ASN A 73 21.74 3.71 -10.31
C ASN A 73 23.13 3.47 -10.89
N ASP A 74 23.49 2.24 -11.26
CA ASP A 74 24.80 1.92 -11.84
C ASP A 74 25.09 2.57 -13.21
N LEU A 75 24.09 3.14 -13.89
CA LEU A 75 24.25 3.79 -15.19
C LEU A 75 25.21 4.99 -15.17
N TYR A 76 25.41 5.66 -14.03
CA TYR A 76 26.37 6.77 -13.92
C TYR A 76 27.81 6.32 -14.24
N LYS A 77 28.13 5.03 -14.09
CA LYS A 77 29.45 4.45 -14.38
C LYS A 77 29.79 4.48 -15.87
N ILE A 78 28.78 4.49 -16.75
CA ILE A 78 28.98 4.63 -18.19
C ILE A 78 29.21 6.10 -18.53
N HIS A 79 28.38 6.98 -17.99
CA HIS A 79 28.50 8.42 -18.18
C HIS A 79 27.90 9.17 -17.00
N THR A 80 28.59 10.22 -16.53
CA THR A 80 28.17 11.05 -15.37
C THR A 80 26.80 11.70 -15.55
N TYR A 81 26.32 11.84 -16.78
CA TYR A 81 25.00 12.42 -17.09
C TYR A 81 23.84 11.48 -16.81
N TYR A 82 24.08 10.17 -16.67
CA TYR A 82 23.04 9.18 -16.40
C TYR A 82 22.77 9.03 -14.90
N LEU A 83 22.55 10.16 -14.23
CA LEU A 83 22.19 10.21 -12.82
C LEU A 83 20.68 10.34 -12.67
N TYR A 84 20.09 9.40 -11.93
CA TYR A 84 18.66 9.38 -11.70
C TYR A 84 18.35 9.41 -10.20
N SER A 85 17.33 10.18 -9.82
CA SER A 85 16.84 10.18 -8.45
C SER A 85 15.96 8.97 -8.17
N LEU A 86 15.97 8.49 -6.92
CA LEU A 86 15.06 7.45 -6.46
C LEU A 86 13.58 7.87 -6.61
N ASN A 87 13.27 9.16 -6.44
CA ASN A 87 11.93 9.68 -6.68
C ASN A 87 11.46 9.44 -8.13
N ALA A 88 12.34 9.65 -9.13
CA ALA A 88 12.00 9.35 -10.52
C ALA A 88 11.71 7.86 -10.73
N PHE A 89 12.48 6.98 -10.09
CA PHE A 89 12.22 5.53 -10.13
C PHE A 89 10.85 5.18 -9.54
N VAL A 90 10.51 5.70 -8.35
CA VAL A 90 9.23 5.42 -7.68
C VAL A 90 8.04 5.86 -8.55
N VAL A 91 8.08 7.06 -9.12
CA VAL A 91 7.02 7.56 -10.02
C VAL A 91 6.83 6.63 -11.22
N MET A 92 7.91 6.18 -11.86
CA MET A 92 7.83 5.27 -13.00
C MET A 92 7.37 3.86 -12.60
N PHE A 93 7.76 3.40 -11.41
CA PHE A 93 7.32 2.11 -10.85
C PHE A 93 5.81 2.09 -10.61
N LEU A 94 5.27 3.13 -9.94
CA LEU A 94 3.85 3.31 -9.71
C LEU A 94 3.06 3.39 -11.02
N ARG A 95 3.60 4.11 -12.02
CA ARG A 95 3.00 4.16 -13.36
C ARG A 95 2.94 2.77 -14.02
N GLY A 96 3.95 1.93 -13.82
CA GLY A 96 3.96 0.55 -14.30
C GLY A 96 2.84 -0.30 -13.69
N ILE A 97 2.51 -0.06 -12.42
CA ILE A 97 1.40 -0.72 -11.72
C ILE A 97 0.05 -0.21 -12.22
N GLU A 98 -0.13 1.12 -12.35
CA GLU A 98 -1.38 1.74 -12.84
C GLU A 98 -1.78 1.18 -14.22
N LEU A 99 -0.82 0.95 -15.11
CA LEU A 99 -1.09 0.39 -16.44
C LEU A 99 -1.65 -1.04 -16.41
N VAL A 100 -1.23 -1.85 -15.44
CA VAL A 100 -1.73 -3.23 -15.29
C VAL A 100 -3.14 -3.21 -14.70
N GLN A 101 -3.40 -2.32 -13.74
CA GLN A 101 -4.73 -2.11 -13.16
C GLN A 101 -5.73 -1.65 -14.23
N GLN A 102 -5.37 -0.64 -15.03
CA GLN A 102 -6.22 -0.16 -16.14
C GLN A 102 -6.52 -1.23 -17.21
N LYS A 103 -5.59 -2.19 -17.39
CA LYS A 103 -5.80 -3.32 -18.31
C LYS A 103 -6.75 -4.36 -17.73
N ARG A 104 -6.79 -4.52 -16.40
CA ARG A 104 -7.74 -5.40 -15.68
C ARG A 104 -9.14 -4.80 -15.62
N ASP A 105 -9.25 -3.49 -15.38
CA ASP A 105 -10.54 -2.78 -15.28
C ASP A 105 -11.23 -2.52 -16.62
N GLY A 106 -10.83 -3.21 -17.70
CA GLY A 106 -11.51 -3.12 -18.99
C GLY A 106 -11.50 -1.70 -19.56
N GLY A 107 -10.32 -1.12 -19.77
CA GLY A 107 -10.13 0.05 -20.61
C GLY A 107 -10.90 1.29 -20.13
N GLY A 108 -10.27 2.06 -19.24
CA GLY A 108 -10.75 3.39 -18.86
C GLY A 108 -11.19 4.17 -20.10
N LYS A 109 -12.50 4.48 -20.17
CA LYS A 109 -13.15 5.24 -21.24
C LYS A 109 -12.23 6.38 -21.68
N LYS A 110 -11.72 6.31 -22.92
CA LYS A 110 -11.07 7.47 -23.56
C LYS A 110 -12.11 8.59 -23.52
N LYS A 111 -11.93 9.59 -22.65
CA LYS A 111 -12.76 10.79 -22.60
C LYS A 111 -12.51 11.61 -23.86
N THR A 112 -13.07 11.18 -24.98
CA THR A 112 -13.20 11.93 -26.23
C THR A 112 -14.29 12.98 -26.02
N GLY A 113 -13.94 14.10 -25.37
CA GLY A 113 -14.90 15.17 -25.12
C GLY A 113 -14.50 16.26 -24.13
N LEU A 114 -13.22 16.43 -23.77
CA LEU A 114 -12.78 17.56 -22.94
C LEU A 114 -11.97 18.56 -23.77
N SER A 115 -12.27 19.85 -23.58
CA SER A 115 -11.53 20.98 -24.14
C SER A 115 -10.03 20.86 -23.87
N LEU A 116 -9.19 21.26 -24.82
CA LEU A 116 -7.73 21.15 -24.78
C LEU A 116 -7.16 21.78 -23.49
N MET A 117 -7.75 22.91 -23.06
CA MET A 117 -7.41 23.58 -21.80
C MET A 117 -7.75 22.75 -20.56
N GLN A 118 -8.91 22.10 -20.52
CA GLN A 118 -9.31 21.21 -19.41
C GLN A 118 -8.47 19.94 -19.37
N ARG A 119 -8.04 19.43 -20.53
CA ARG A 119 -7.07 18.31 -20.61
C ARG A 119 -5.72 18.72 -20.06
N LEU A 120 -5.28 19.95 -20.32
CA LEU A 120 -4.01 20.49 -19.84
C LEU A 120 -4.05 20.75 -18.32
N GLN A 121 -5.16 21.30 -17.80
CA GLN A 121 -5.35 21.52 -16.37
C GLN A 121 -5.52 20.21 -15.58
N ALA A 122 -6.26 19.23 -16.11
CA ALA A 122 -6.41 17.91 -15.48
C ALA A 122 -5.12 17.08 -15.55
N ALA A 123 -4.35 17.19 -16.64
CA ALA A 123 -3.02 16.60 -16.71
C ALA A 123 -2.05 17.29 -15.74
N ALA A 124 -2.11 18.62 -15.63
CA ALA A 124 -1.29 19.39 -14.71
C ALA A 124 -1.63 19.09 -13.24
N SER A 125 -2.90 18.99 -12.86
CA SER A 125 -3.29 18.65 -11.48
C SER A 125 -2.91 17.21 -11.11
N LYS A 126 -3.05 16.25 -12.03
CA LYS A 126 -2.59 14.87 -11.83
C LYS A 126 -1.06 14.79 -11.75
N VAL A 127 -0.35 15.63 -12.51
CA VAL A 127 1.11 15.75 -12.43
C VAL A 127 1.53 16.43 -11.12
N VAL A 128 0.82 17.45 -10.64
CA VAL A 128 1.08 18.15 -9.37
C VAL A 128 0.80 17.24 -8.16
N GLN A 129 -0.26 16.43 -8.21
CA GLN A 129 -0.54 15.43 -7.17
C GLN A 129 0.41 14.21 -7.25
N ALA A 130 0.99 13.95 -8.43
CA ALA A 130 2.08 13.01 -8.63
C ALA A 130 3.48 13.65 -8.46
N GLN A 131 3.57 14.94 -8.12
CA GLN A 131 4.84 15.56 -7.79
C GLN A 131 5.11 15.35 -6.30
N ARG A 132 6.14 14.50 -6.11
CA ARG A 132 7.01 14.37 -4.94
C ARG A 132 6.56 13.31 -3.96
N PHE A 133 7.18 12.13 -4.07
CA PHE A 133 7.28 11.17 -2.99
C PHE A 133 7.72 11.91 -1.72
N SER A 134 6.80 12.06 -0.77
CA SER A 134 7.00 12.77 0.48
C SER A 134 7.87 11.91 1.40
N TRP A 135 9.19 12.07 1.33
CA TRP A 135 10.14 11.36 2.19
C TRP A 135 9.85 11.50 3.70
N ASN A 136 9.17 12.57 4.08
CA ASN A 136 8.82 12.89 5.47
C ASN A 136 7.42 12.42 5.87
N VAL A 137 6.71 11.70 5.00
CA VAL A 137 5.44 11.05 5.38
C VAL A 137 5.77 9.59 5.65
N ASP A 138 5.61 9.20 6.91
CA ASP A 138 5.85 7.83 7.36
C ASP A 138 4.76 6.93 6.78
N LEU A 139 5.08 6.33 5.63
CA LEU A 139 4.24 5.37 4.90
C LEU A 139 3.82 4.19 5.78
N LEU A 140 4.61 3.84 6.81
CA LEU A 140 4.24 2.80 7.75
C LEU A 140 3.23 3.34 8.77
N LYS A 141 3.44 4.55 9.29
CA LYS A 141 2.48 5.19 10.21
C LYS A 141 1.12 5.41 9.56
N ASP A 142 1.05 5.86 8.32
CA ASP A 142 -0.24 5.99 7.60
C ASP A 142 -0.89 4.63 7.29
N SER A 143 -0.09 3.56 7.14
CA SER A 143 -0.64 2.21 6.97
C SER A 143 -1.16 1.60 8.29
N PHE A 144 -0.60 2.01 9.43
CA PHE A 144 -1.02 1.60 10.77
C PHE A 144 -2.15 2.48 11.32
N MET A 145 -2.17 3.76 10.98
CA MET A 145 -3.21 4.71 11.32
C MET A 145 -4.28 4.66 10.24
N ALA A 146 -5.20 3.71 10.34
CA ALA A 146 -6.46 3.84 9.60
C ALA A 146 -7.06 5.20 9.98
N SER A 147 -7.00 6.16 9.07
CA SER A 147 -7.57 7.49 9.29
C SER A 147 -9.05 7.32 9.63
N ASP A 148 -9.58 8.14 10.53
CA ASP A 148 -11.01 8.14 10.86
C ASP A 148 -11.87 8.29 9.60
N ALA A 149 -11.35 8.97 8.56
CA ALA A 149 -11.97 9.09 7.24
C ALA A 149 -11.92 7.80 6.41
N ASP A 150 -10.86 7.00 6.55
CA ASP A 150 -10.77 5.68 5.91
C ASP A 150 -11.61 4.65 6.68
N MET A 151 -11.69 4.77 8.00
CA MET A 151 -12.65 4.04 8.82
C MET A 151 -14.09 4.47 8.52
N GLN A 152 -14.36 5.74 8.17
CA GLN A 152 -15.67 6.22 7.73
C GLN A 152 -16.01 5.83 6.29
N LYS A 153 -15.03 5.74 5.38
CA LYS A 153 -15.23 5.16 4.05
C LYS A 153 -15.46 3.66 4.12
N LEU A 154 -14.74 2.97 4.99
CA LEU A 154 -14.89 1.53 5.23
C LEU A 154 -16.17 1.26 6.03
N ALA A 155 -16.57 2.14 6.95
CA ALA A 155 -17.85 2.14 7.67
C ALA A 155 -19.02 2.51 6.75
N GLY A 156 -18.86 3.45 5.83
CA GLY A 156 -19.84 3.77 4.79
C GLY A 156 -20.00 2.63 3.79
N ALA A 157 -18.89 1.97 3.43
CA ALA A 157 -18.90 0.71 2.67
C ALA A 157 -19.51 -0.44 3.49
N LEU A 158 -19.30 -0.49 4.81
CA LEU A 158 -19.89 -1.45 5.74
C LEU A 158 -21.37 -1.19 6.04
N LEU A 159 -21.83 0.06 6.00
CA LEU A 159 -23.24 0.43 6.18
C LEU A 159 -24.05 0.11 4.93
N LEU A 160 -23.47 0.32 3.73
CA LEU A 160 -24.02 -0.27 2.50
C LEU A 160 -24.08 -1.81 2.58
N ARG A 161 -23.13 -2.44 3.28
CA ARG A 161 -23.07 -3.90 3.51
C ARG A 161 -24.08 -4.39 4.58
N GLN A 162 -24.39 -3.60 5.61
CA GLN A 162 -25.29 -3.98 6.70
C GLN A 162 -26.77 -4.08 6.30
N GLY A 163 -27.21 -3.43 5.22
CA GLY A 163 -28.54 -3.65 4.63
C GLY A 163 -28.74 -5.04 4.00
N SER A 164 -27.69 -5.87 3.96
CA SER A 164 -27.67 -7.20 3.37
C SER A 164 -27.10 -8.24 4.35
N GLN A 165 -27.68 -8.32 5.55
CA GLN A 165 -27.40 -9.45 6.46
C GLN A 165 -28.04 -10.74 5.92
N SER A 166 -27.37 -11.39 4.96
CA SER A 166 -27.43 -12.84 4.70
C SER A 166 -26.46 -13.30 3.60
N SER A 167 -25.31 -12.64 3.41
CA SER A 167 -24.19 -13.21 2.65
C SER A 167 -22.86 -12.51 2.96
N ILE A 168 -22.23 -12.81 4.10
CA ILE A 168 -20.76 -12.73 4.16
C ILE A 168 -20.23 -14.00 3.50
N GLN A 169 -20.23 -13.94 2.17
CA GLN A 169 -19.37 -14.67 1.25
C GLN A 169 -19.55 -13.95 -0.10
N GLU A 170 -19.02 -12.73 -0.20
CA GLU A 170 -18.29 -12.51 -1.44
C GLU A 170 -17.00 -13.30 -1.22
N PRO A 171 -16.76 -14.36 -2.02
CA PRO A 171 -15.48 -15.01 -1.95
C PRO A 171 -14.48 -13.89 -2.26
N GLU A 172 -13.54 -13.62 -1.35
CA GLU A 172 -12.20 -13.32 -1.82
C GLU A 172 -11.96 -14.45 -2.81
N LYS A 173 -12.04 -14.17 -4.12
CA LYS A 173 -11.72 -15.20 -5.10
C LYS A 173 -10.38 -15.71 -4.61
N GLU A 174 -10.33 -16.96 -4.17
CA GLU A 174 -9.08 -17.70 -4.14
C GLU A 174 -8.61 -17.57 -5.58
N GLU A 175 -7.85 -16.51 -5.88
CA GLU A 175 -7.30 -16.31 -7.20
C GLU A 175 -6.43 -17.55 -7.34
N ASP A 176 -6.84 -18.43 -8.25
CA ASP A 176 -6.13 -19.67 -8.51
C ASP A 176 -4.63 -19.33 -8.51
N PRO A 177 -3.77 -20.12 -7.85
CA PRO A 177 -2.34 -19.79 -7.74
C PRO A 177 -1.71 -19.44 -9.10
N VAL A 178 -2.26 -20.00 -10.17
CA VAL A 178 -1.92 -19.76 -11.58
C VAL A 178 -2.27 -18.34 -12.06
N GLU A 179 -3.41 -17.78 -11.68
CA GLU A 179 -3.84 -16.41 -12.04
C GLU A 179 -2.99 -15.34 -11.36
N MET A 180 -2.67 -15.53 -10.08
CA MET A 180 -1.77 -14.65 -9.33
C MET A 180 -0.36 -14.62 -9.92
N LEU A 181 0.16 -15.79 -10.33
CA LEU A 181 1.46 -15.86 -11.01
C LEU A 181 1.43 -15.13 -12.35
N LYS A 182 0.37 -15.30 -13.16
CA LYS A 182 0.17 -14.54 -14.40
C LYS A 182 0.15 -13.04 -14.13
N HIS A 183 -0.55 -12.59 -13.09
CA HIS A 183 -0.56 -11.19 -12.69
C HIS A 183 0.84 -10.69 -12.32
N CYS A 184 1.58 -11.41 -11.49
CA CYS A 184 2.94 -11.07 -11.11
C CYS A 184 3.88 -10.99 -12.32
N THR A 185 3.76 -11.90 -13.30
CA THR A 185 4.55 -11.83 -14.53
C THR A 185 4.17 -10.63 -15.40
N SER A 186 2.88 -10.29 -15.47
CA SER A 186 2.39 -9.10 -16.16
C SER A 186 2.94 -7.81 -15.52
N LEU A 187 2.92 -7.72 -14.19
CA LEU A 187 3.51 -6.61 -13.43
C LEU A 187 5.00 -6.49 -13.71
N LYS A 188 5.76 -7.58 -13.62
CA LYS A 188 7.21 -7.59 -13.93
C LYS A 188 7.48 -7.05 -15.34
N LYS A 189 6.72 -7.49 -16.34
CA LYS A 189 6.84 -7.04 -17.74
C LYS A 189 6.48 -5.56 -17.89
N SER A 190 5.36 -5.13 -17.31
CA SER A 190 4.90 -3.74 -17.37
C SER A 190 5.91 -2.79 -16.76
N ILE A 191 6.34 -3.06 -15.52
CA ILE A 191 7.32 -2.25 -14.79
C ILE A 191 8.64 -2.17 -15.56
N THR A 192 9.14 -3.32 -16.04
CA THR A 192 10.39 -3.36 -16.83
C THR A 192 10.26 -2.51 -18.11
N ASN A 193 9.14 -2.61 -18.82
CA ASN A 193 8.93 -1.86 -20.06
C ASN A 193 8.79 -0.35 -19.81
N VAL A 194 8.03 0.05 -18.79
CA VAL A 194 7.87 1.46 -18.43
C VAL A 194 9.21 2.09 -18.04
N LEU A 195 10.00 1.38 -17.23
CA LEU A 195 11.32 1.84 -16.84
C LEU A 195 12.28 1.89 -18.03
N TYR A 196 12.30 0.85 -18.88
CA TYR A 196 13.12 0.82 -20.08
C TYR A 196 12.78 1.97 -21.04
N ASN A 197 11.51 2.26 -21.26
CA ASN A 197 11.08 3.39 -22.10
C ASN A 197 11.46 4.74 -21.50
N TYR A 198 11.43 4.86 -20.17
CA TYR A 198 11.88 6.07 -19.49
C TYR A 198 13.38 6.28 -19.65
N LEU A 199 14.18 5.23 -19.44
CA LEU A 199 15.62 5.26 -19.66
C LEU A 199 15.93 5.59 -21.13
N ARG A 200 15.39 4.83 -22.08
CA ARG A 200 15.64 5.01 -23.53
C ARG A 200 15.40 6.43 -24.03
N ARG A 201 14.47 7.17 -23.42
CA ARG A 201 14.18 8.57 -23.77
C ARG A 201 15.26 9.56 -23.31
N GLY A 202 15.99 9.25 -22.25
CA GLY A 202 17.07 10.09 -21.70
C GLY A 202 18.49 9.66 -22.11
N LEU A 203 18.65 8.51 -22.79
CA LEU A 203 19.96 8.03 -23.24
C LEU A 203 20.36 8.54 -24.62
N PHE A 204 21.66 8.78 -24.81
CA PHE A 204 22.22 9.01 -26.14
C PHE A 204 22.11 7.75 -27.01
N GLU A 205 21.93 7.91 -28.33
CA GLU A 205 21.78 6.79 -29.27
C GLU A 205 22.91 5.76 -29.17
N LYS A 206 24.14 6.24 -28.93
CA LYS A 206 25.33 5.38 -28.77
C LYS A 206 25.22 4.41 -27.59
N ASP A 207 24.61 4.84 -26.49
CA ASP A 207 24.58 4.08 -25.23
C ASP A 207 23.31 3.24 -25.08
N LYS A 208 22.30 3.44 -25.94
CA LYS A 208 21.03 2.69 -25.88
C LYS A 208 21.22 1.19 -26.00
N LEU A 209 22.13 0.75 -26.88
CA LEU A 209 22.40 -0.68 -27.06
C LEU A 209 23.13 -1.26 -25.83
N THR A 210 24.14 -0.56 -25.33
CA THR A 210 24.90 -0.95 -24.14
C THR A 210 24.01 -1.09 -22.91
N VAL A 211 23.12 -0.11 -22.68
CA VAL A 211 22.19 -0.16 -21.55
C VAL A 211 21.08 -1.18 -21.75
N ALA A 212 20.60 -1.39 -22.98
CA ALA A 212 19.67 -2.49 -23.27
C ALA A 212 20.31 -3.87 -23.00
N ALA A 213 21.57 -4.06 -23.39
CA ALA A 213 22.33 -5.28 -23.12
C ALA A 213 22.56 -5.48 -21.63
N LEU A 214 22.98 -4.45 -20.91
CA LEU A 214 23.17 -4.49 -19.46
C LEU A 214 21.86 -4.84 -18.74
N LEU A 215 20.76 -4.19 -19.13
CA LEU A 215 19.45 -4.42 -18.56
C LEU A 215 19.00 -5.86 -18.82
N THR A 216 19.14 -6.37 -20.04
CA THR A 216 18.72 -7.75 -20.39
C THR A 216 19.55 -8.81 -19.66
N PHE A 217 20.88 -8.67 -19.59
CA PHE A 217 21.74 -9.63 -18.90
C PHE A 217 21.54 -9.66 -17.38
N LYS A 218 21.29 -8.52 -16.74
CA LYS A 218 21.03 -8.47 -15.29
C LYS A 218 19.66 -9.05 -14.91
N ILE A 219 18.75 -9.12 -15.88
CA ILE A 219 17.34 -9.45 -15.70
C ILE A 219 17.04 -10.94 -15.90
N GLN A 220 17.88 -11.63 -16.67
CA GLN A 220 17.67 -13.02 -17.05
C GLN A 220 17.76 -13.98 -15.87
#